data_AF-A0A448WRW6-F1
#
_entry.id   AF-A0A448WRW6-F1
#
_cell.length_a   1.000
_cell.length_b   1.000
_cell.length_c   1.000
_cell.angle_alpha   90.00
_cell.angle_beta   90.00
_cell.angle_gamma   90.00
#
_symmetry.space_group_name_H-M   'P 1'
#
loop_
_entity.id
_entity.type
_entity.pdbx_description
1 polymer ?
#
loop_
_entity_poly.entity_id
_entity_poly.type
_entity_poly.pdbx_seq_one_letter_code
_entity_poly.pdbx_strand_id
1 'polypeptide(L)'
;MLQPARQCYLDRLHCLDLRLCQLTGSDVLNKQICKMAGLSPDAMMQLSFQLANDLVHSRPAATYESCSTAAFKHGRTETIRSASPNTRRFVELFRTSTNWAEGKSNDELFTALEAVSKSHVTLIKEAAMGQD
;
A
#
# COMPACT_ATOMS: atom_id res chain seq x y z
N MET A 1 34.43 -24.35 -9.81
CA MET A 1 33.49 -23.24 -10.09
C MET A 1 32.01 -23.59 -9.91
N LEU A 2 31.55 -24.83 -10.19
CA LEU A 2 30.13 -25.19 -10.06
C LEU A 2 29.63 -25.35 -8.60
N GLN A 3 30.45 -25.89 -7.69
CA GLN A 3 30.05 -26.11 -6.29
C GLN A 3 29.73 -24.81 -5.52
N PRO A 4 30.56 -23.73 -5.61
CA PRO A 4 30.23 -22.46 -4.98
C PRO A 4 28.95 -21.81 -5.52
N ALA A 5 28.71 -21.88 -6.84
CA ALA A 5 27.50 -21.33 -7.45
C ALA A 5 26.25 -22.08 -6.98
N ARG A 6 26.32 -23.41 -6.86
CA ARG A 6 25.24 -24.23 -6.31
C ARG A 6 24.95 -23.89 -4.85
N GLN A 7 25.98 -23.71 -4.03
CA GLN A 7 25.79 -23.33 -2.63
C GLN A 7 25.09 -21.97 -2.53
N CYS A 8 25.55 -20.97 -3.29
CA CYS A 8 24.92 -19.65 -3.35
C CYS A 8 23.43 -19.72 -3.76
N TYR A 9 23.09 -20.61 -4.71
CA TYR A 9 21.69 -20.84 -5.09
C TYR A 9 20.86 -21.42 -3.94
N LEU A 10 21.37 -22.44 -3.25
CA LEU A 10 20.66 -23.08 -2.14
C LEU A 10 20.47 -22.12 -0.96
N ASP A 11 21.49 -21.31 -0.65
CA ASP A 11 21.40 -20.32 0.43
C ASP A 11 20.29 -19.29 0.15
N ARG A 12 20.14 -18.86 -1.11
CA ARG A 12 19.04 -17.96 -1.54
C ARG A 12 17.68 -18.65 -1.52
N LEU A 13 17.63 -19.93 -1.88
CA LEU A 13 16.39 -20.71 -1.87
C LEU A 13 15.88 -20.91 -0.43
N HIS A 14 16.78 -21.22 0.50
CA HIS A 14 16.41 -21.54 1.89
C HIS A 14 15.97 -20.33 2.70
N CYS A 15 16.33 -19.10 2.31
CA CYS A 15 15.86 -17.89 2.98
C CYS A 15 14.59 -17.29 2.36
N LEU A 16 14.07 -17.85 1.27
CA LEU A 16 12.84 -17.38 0.63
C LEU A 16 11.61 -17.94 1.36
N ASP A 17 10.86 -17.06 2.02
CA ASP A 17 9.54 -17.39 2.55
C ASP A 17 8.44 -16.80 1.67
N LEU A 18 7.58 -17.67 1.12
CA LEU A 18 6.48 -17.27 0.23
C LEU A 18 5.16 -17.85 0.73
N ARG A 19 4.14 -16.99 0.80
CA ARG A 19 2.78 -17.34 1.20
C ARG A 19 1.80 -16.73 0.19
N LEU A 20 0.78 -17.49 -0.16
CA LEU A 20 -0.35 -17.00 -0.96
C LEU A 20 -1.50 -16.70 0.00
N CYS A 21 -1.98 -15.45 0.01
CA CYS A 21 -3.14 -15.03 0.76
C CYS A 21 -4.26 -14.63 -0.21
N GLN A 22 -5.41 -15.30 -0.10
CA GLN A 22 -6.60 -14.97 -0.88
C GLN A 22 -7.70 -14.53 0.08
N LEU A 23 -8.14 -13.28 -0.07
CA LEU A 23 -9.23 -12.74 0.73
C LEU A 23 -10.56 -12.95 -0.03
N THR A 24 -11.47 -13.72 0.56
CA THR A 24 -12.79 -14.04 -0.02
C THR A 24 -13.90 -13.80 1.00
N GLY A 25 -15.06 -13.31 0.55
CA GLY A 25 -16.23 -13.09 1.41
C GLY A 25 -16.97 -11.81 1.03
N SER A 26 -18.22 -11.67 1.50
CA SER A 26 -19.02 -10.45 1.33
C SER A 26 -18.41 -9.26 2.07
N ASP A 27 -17.75 -9.53 3.19
CA ASP A 27 -17.26 -8.51 4.13
C ASP A 27 -15.83 -8.05 3.79
N VAL A 28 -15.25 -8.60 2.71
CA VAL A 28 -13.92 -8.25 2.22
C VAL A 28 -14.01 -7.00 1.34
N LEU A 29 -13.15 -6.02 1.63
CA LEU A 29 -13.00 -4.83 0.81
C LEU A 29 -12.69 -5.21 -0.64
N ASN A 30 -13.50 -4.72 -1.57
CA ASN A 30 -13.33 -5.01 -2.99
C ASN A 30 -13.54 -3.73 -3.82
N LYS A 31 -13.22 -3.84 -5.12
CA LYS A 31 -13.30 -2.73 -6.07
C LYS A 31 -14.67 -2.05 -6.11
N GLN A 32 -15.76 -2.81 -5.97
CA GLN A 32 -17.12 -2.24 -6.01
C GLN A 32 -17.39 -1.41 -4.76
N ILE A 33 -17.06 -1.95 -3.58
CA ILE A 33 -17.21 -1.24 -2.30
C ILE A 33 -16.40 0.05 -2.29
N CYS A 34 -15.12 0.00 -2.70
CA CYS A 34 -14.28 1.21 -2.75
C CYS A 34 -14.89 2.28 -3.66
N LYS A 35 -15.35 1.89 -4.86
CA LYS A 35 -15.98 2.82 -5.80
C LYS A 35 -17.28 3.42 -5.28
N MET A 36 -18.13 2.62 -4.61
CA MET A 36 -19.36 3.11 -3.99
C MET A 36 -19.08 4.13 -2.88
N ALA A 37 -17.97 3.96 -2.17
CA ALA A 37 -17.50 4.90 -1.15
C ALA A 37 -16.69 6.09 -1.70
N GLY A 38 -16.51 6.21 -3.03
CA GLY A 38 -15.70 7.29 -3.62
C GLY A 38 -14.18 7.16 -3.40
N LEU A 39 -13.70 5.96 -3.06
CA LEU A 39 -12.30 5.67 -2.74
C LEU A 39 -11.62 4.92 -3.89
N SER A 40 -10.34 5.19 -4.11
CA SER A 40 -9.50 4.45 -5.05
C SER A 40 -9.20 3.05 -4.49
N PRO A 41 -9.58 1.96 -5.20
CA PRO A 41 -9.29 0.60 -4.75
C PRO A 41 -7.78 0.33 -4.57
N ASP A 42 -6.97 0.93 -5.44
CA ASP A 42 -5.52 0.80 -5.40
C ASP A 42 -4.93 1.51 -4.17
N ALA A 43 -5.38 2.74 -3.89
CA ALA A 43 -4.98 3.47 -2.69
C ALA A 43 -5.36 2.72 -1.40
N MET A 44 -6.52 2.07 -1.37
CA MET A 44 -6.94 1.26 -0.22
C MET A 44 -6.08 0.01 -0.03
N MET A 45 -5.67 -0.64 -1.12
CA MET A 45 -4.75 -1.77 -1.04
C MET A 45 -3.39 -1.32 -0.50
N GLN A 46 -2.83 -0.22 -1.02
CA GLN A 46 -1.57 0.32 -0.55
C GLN A 46 -1.62 0.76 0.93
N LEU A 47 -2.72 1.38 1.34
CA LEU A 47 -2.96 1.73 2.74
C LEU A 47 -3.00 0.49 3.64
N SER A 48 -3.60 -0.61 3.18
CA SER A 48 -3.65 -1.87 3.94
C SER A 48 -2.24 -2.41 4.23
N PHE A 49 -1.29 -2.26 3.30
CA PHE A 49 0.10 -2.63 3.53
C PHE A 49 0.78 -1.71 4.55
N GLN A 50 0.52 -0.40 4.50
CA GLN A 50 1.05 0.54 5.51
C GLN A 50 0.54 0.19 6.90
N LEU A 51 -0.75 -0.13 7.02
CA LEU A 51 -1.37 -0.54 8.28
C LEU A 51 -0.80 -1.87 8.77
N ALA A 52 -0.72 -2.89 7.90
CA ALA A 52 -0.15 -4.19 8.26
C ALA A 52 1.31 -4.07 8.73
N ASN A 53 2.12 -3.28 8.03
CA ASN A 53 3.50 -3.01 8.43
C ASN A 53 3.56 -2.30 9.80
N ASP A 54 2.70 -1.31 10.06
CA ASP A 54 2.66 -0.63 11.35
C ASP A 54 2.18 -1.55 12.49
N LEU A 55 1.23 -2.45 12.24
CA LEU A 55 0.79 -3.44 13.23
C LEU A 55 1.93 -4.40 13.65
N VAL A 56 2.81 -4.76 12.72
CA VAL A 56 3.92 -5.69 13.00
C VAL A 56 5.16 -4.97 13.55
N HIS A 57 5.49 -3.79 13.01
CA HIS A 57 6.77 -3.12 13.25
C HIS A 57 6.67 -1.78 13.98
N SER A 58 5.47 -1.20 14.12
CA SER A 58 5.20 0.10 14.76
C SER A 58 6.03 1.28 14.22
N ARG A 59 6.49 1.18 12.97
CA ARG A 59 7.24 2.23 12.28
C ARG A 59 6.94 2.20 10.79
N PRO A 60 6.88 3.35 10.10
CA PRO A 60 6.74 3.38 8.66
C PRO A 60 7.99 2.80 7.98
N ALA A 61 7.82 2.28 6.77
CA ALA A 61 8.90 1.82 5.92
C ALA A 61 8.85 2.53 4.56
N ALA A 62 10.03 2.71 3.95
CA ALA A 62 10.10 3.18 2.57
C ALA A 62 9.38 2.17 1.66
N THR A 63 8.37 2.64 0.93
CA THR A 63 7.51 1.79 0.09
C THR A 63 7.75 2.13 -1.37
N TYR A 64 7.90 1.09 -2.19
CA TYR A 64 8.08 1.18 -3.63
C TYR A 64 6.86 0.56 -4.32
N GLU A 65 6.18 1.35 -5.14
CA GLU A 65 5.11 0.88 -6.02
C GLU A 65 5.48 1.26 -7.46
N SER A 66 5.43 0.28 -8.37
CA SER A 66 5.82 0.50 -9.77
C SER A 66 4.68 1.17 -10.54
N CYS A 67 4.95 2.31 -11.16
CA CYS A 67 4.06 2.97 -12.10
C CYS A 67 4.64 2.92 -13.51
N SER A 68 3.84 2.63 -14.54
CA SER A 68 4.34 2.56 -15.92
C SER A 68 4.41 3.94 -16.56
N THR A 69 5.52 4.24 -17.23
CA THR A 69 5.70 5.44 -18.06
C THR A 69 5.61 5.13 -19.55
N ALA A 70 4.91 4.05 -19.92
CA ALA A 70 4.79 3.57 -21.31
C ALA A 70 4.12 4.57 -22.28
N ALA A 71 3.51 5.63 -21.76
CA ALA A 71 3.01 6.75 -22.57
C ALA A 71 4.14 7.53 -23.28
N PHE A 72 5.38 7.44 -22.79
CA PHE A 72 6.55 8.11 -23.37
C PHE A 72 7.36 7.19 -24.28
N LYS A 73 8.08 7.79 -25.25
CA LYS A 73 9.02 7.06 -26.11
C LYS A 73 10.12 6.43 -25.25
N HIS A 74 10.29 5.12 -25.36
CA HIS A 74 11.18 4.32 -24.50
C HIS A 74 10.81 4.33 -23.00
N GLY A 75 9.53 4.56 -22.69
CA GLY A 75 9.00 4.49 -21.34
C GLY A 75 9.36 3.19 -20.60
N ARG A 76 9.58 3.31 -19.30
CA ARG A 76 9.93 2.23 -18.38
C ARG A 76 8.95 2.29 -17.21
N THR A 77 9.46 2.60 -16.03
CA THR A 77 8.70 2.69 -14.79
C THR A 77 9.15 3.93 -14.02
N GLU A 78 8.23 4.58 -13.34
CA GLU A 78 8.49 5.48 -12.23
C GLU A 78 8.02 4.82 -10.92
N THR A 79 8.39 5.40 -9.78
CA THR A 79 8.05 4.96 -8.44
C THR A 79 6.89 5.78 -7.90
N ILE A 80 5.85 5.14 -7.39
CA ILE A 80 4.89 5.79 -6.50
C ILE A 80 5.36 5.55 -5.06
N ARG A 81 5.46 6.63 -4.28
CA ARG A 81 5.80 6.56 -2.85
C ARG A 81 4.52 6.53 -2.00
N SER A 82 3.90 5.36 -1.92
CA SER A 82 2.59 5.15 -1.24
C SER A 82 2.66 5.38 0.29
N ALA A 83 3.87 5.32 0.87
CA ALA A 83 4.14 5.81 2.22
C ALA A 83 4.20 7.35 2.21
N SER A 84 3.08 7.99 2.55
CA SER A 84 2.88 9.44 2.51
C SER A 84 2.45 9.99 3.89
N PRO A 85 2.51 11.30 4.10
CA PRO A 85 1.99 11.90 5.33
C PRO A 85 0.51 11.56 5.59
N ASN A 86 -0.30 11.44 4.54
CA ASN A 86 -1.71 11.08 4.66
C ASN A 86 -1.90 9.63 5.10
N THR A 87 -1.13 8.69 4.54
CA THR A 87 -1.22 7.27 4.96
C THR A 87 -0.74 7.11 6.40
N ARG A 88 0.33 7.82 6.78
CA ARG A 88 0.79 7.86 8.19
C ARG A 88 -0.29 8.42 9.12
N ARG A 89 -0.91 9.54 8.78
CA ARG A 89 -1.97 10.17 9.59
C ARG A 89 -3.14 9.21 9.79
N PHE A 90 -3.58 8.53 8.72
CA PHE A 90 -4.63 7.52 8.85
C PHE A 90 -4.22 6.39 9.80
N VAL A 91 -3.02 5.83 9.67
CA VAL A 91 -2.55 4.74 10.53
C VAL A 91 -2.52 5.17 12.00
N GLU A 92 -2.00 6.36 12.30
CA GLU A 92 -1.99 6.91 13.66
C GLU A 92 -3.41 7.11 14.23
N LEU A 93 -4.32 7.62 13.39
CA LEU A 93 -5.74 7.76 13.75
C LEU A 93 -6.37 6.39 14.01
N PHE A 94 -6.14 5.42 13.14
CA PHE A 94 -6.68 4.07 13.27
C PHE A 94 -6.22 3.40 14.57
N ARG A 95 -4.91 3.45 14.88
CA ARG A 95 -4.35 2.90 16.13
C ARG A 95 -4.97 3.49 17.39
N THR A 96 -5.26 4.79 17.37
CA THR A 96 -5.85 5.47 18.53
C THR A 96 -7.37 5.31 18.59
N SER A 97 -7.99 4.78 17.54
CA SER A 97 -9.44 4.53 17.45
C SER A 97 -9.82 3.10 17.83
N THR A 98 -8.86 2.17 17.99
CA THR A 98 -9.13 0.77 18.37
C THR A 98 -9.63 0.59 19.80
N ASN A 99 -9.66 1.65 20.62
CA ASN A 99 -10.55 1.71 21.79
C ASN A 99 -11.97 2.02 21.30
N TRP A 100 -12.64 1.04 20.68
CA TRP A 100 -13.99 1.17 20.12
C TRP A 100 -15.07 1.59 21.16
N ALA A 101 -14.71 1.60 22.45
CA ALA A 101 -15.53 2.11 23.55
C ALA A 101 -15.53 3.66 23.67
N GLU A 102 -14.51 4.33 23.15
CA GLU A 102 -14.38 5.80 23.13
C GLU A 102 -14.53 6.27 21.69
N GLY A 103 -15.78 6.48 21.28
CA GLY A 103 -16.17 6.81 19.92
C GLY A 103 -15.47 8.03 19.34
N LYS A 104 -14.30 7.83 18.73
CA LYS A 104 -13.84 8.71 17.66
C LYS A 104 -14.85 8.61 16.52
N SER A 105 -15.32 9.74 16.03
CA SER A 105 -16.32 9.75 14.97
C SER A 105 -15.77 9.01 13.75
N ASN A 106 -16.55 8.04 13.25
CA ASN A 106 -16.29 7.36 11.97
C ASN A 106 -16.01 8.36 10.84
N ASP A 107 -16.49 9.60 10.96
CA ASP A 107 -16.26 10.68 10.01
C ASP A 107 -14.80 11.12 9.92
N GLU A 108 -14.03 11.16 11.02
CA GLU A 108 -12.61 11.58 10.98
C GLU A 108 -11.77 10.51 10.26
N LEU A 109 -12.03 9.23 10.56
CA LEU A 109 -11.39 8.11 9.87
C LEU A 109 -11.74 8.10 8.39
N PHE A 110 -13.02 8.33 8.05
CA PHE A 110 -13.46 8.38 6.65
C PHE A 110 -12.83 9.56 5.90
N THR A 111 -12.77 10.75 6.53
CA THR A 111 -12.09 11.93 5.97
C THR A 111 -10.61 11.63 5.70
N ALA A 112 -9.94 10.93 6.62
CA ALA A 112 -8.56 10.51 6.42
C ALA A 112 -8.40 9.47 5.28
N LEU A 113 -9.35 8.54 5.11
CA LEU A 113 -9.38 7.63 3.95
C LEU A 113 -9.53 8.39 2.63
N GLU A 114 -10.41 9.38 2.57
CA GLU A 114 -10.57 10.22 1.39
C GLU A 114 -9.30 10.99 1.07
N ALA A 115 -8.62 11.54 2.08
CA ALA A 115 -7.36 12.25 1.91
C ALA A 115 -6.27 11.33 1.34
N VAL A 116 -6.14 10.11 1.87
CA VAL A 116 -5.24 9.07 1.33
C VAL A 116 -5.57 8.77 -0.13
N SER A 117 -6.83 8.49 -0.42
CA SER A 117 -7.31 8.17 -1.77
C SER A 117 -6.98 9.28 -2.77
N LYS A 118 -7.29 10.53 -2.42
CA LYS A 118 -7.03 11.70 -3.26
C LYS A 118 -5.54 11.89 -3.51
N SER A 119 -4.71 11.85 -2.45
CA SER A 119 -3.25 12.02 -2.63
C SER A 119 -2.62 10.91 -3.45
N HIS A 120 -3.04 9.65 -3.24
CA HIS A 120 -2.50 8.52 -3.98
C HIS A 120 -2.84 8.59 -5.46
N VAL A 121 -4.06 9.01 -5.79
CA VAL A 121 -4.47 9.25 -7.19
C VAL A 121 -3.65 10.37 -7.84
N THR A 122 -3.29 11.42 -7.09
CA THR A 122 -2.40 12.46 -7.59
C THR A 122 -1.00 11.90 -7.87
N LEU A 123 -0.41 11.17 -6.93
CA LEU A 123 0.91 10.54 -7.11
C LEU A 123 0.94 9.58 -8.31
N ILE A 124 -0.12 8.78 -8.51
CA ILE A 124 -0.23 7.92 -9.70
C ILE A 124 -0.15 8.74 -10.99
N LYS A 125 -0.85 9.88 -11.05
CA LYS A 125 -0.86 10.73 -12.24
C LYS A 125 0.50 11.38 -12.46
N GLU A 126 1.13 11.88 -11.41
CA GLU A 126 2.46 12.49 -11.47
C GLU A 126 3.50 11.48 -11.92
N ALA A 127 3.56 10.30 -11.30
CA ALA A 127 4.46 9.22 -11.68
C ALA A 127 4.22 8.73 -13.12
N ALA A 128 2.96 8.57 -13.53
CA ALA A 128 2.63 8.17 -14.91
C ALA A 128 3.05 9.23 -15.94
N MET A 129 3.15 10.49 -15.53
CA MET A 129 3.61 11.61 -16.35
C MET A 129 5.11 11.93 -16.15
N GLY A 130 5.84 11.15 -15.34
CA GLY A 130 7.26 11.36 -15.05
C GLY A 130 7.55 12.65 -14.28
N GLN A 131 6.66 13.04 -13.37
CA GLN A 131 6.73 14.28 -12.58
C GLN A 131 6.94 14.03 -11.08
N ASP A 132 7.52 12.88 -10.71
CA ASP A 132 7.73 12.47 -9.32
C ASP A 132 8.83 13.27 -8.58
#